data_AF-A0A962MDX7-F1
#
_entry.id   AF-A0A962MDX7-F1
#
_cell.length_a   1.000
_cell.length_b   1.000
_cell.length_c   1.000
_cell.angle_alpha   90.00
_cell.angle_beta   90.00
_cell.angle_gamma   90.00
#
_symmetry.space_group_name_H-M   'P 1'
#
loop_
_entity.id
_entity.type
_entity.pdbx_description
1 polymer ?
#
loop_
_entity_poly.entity_id
_entity_poly.type
_entity_poly.pdbx_seq_one_letter_code
_entity_poly.pdbx_strand_id
1 'polypeptide(L)'
;MSNIVEFEMSELAVVERAKKALAPVANEQKLIELAGKYTDLVEIKDKADLSMAKGAQSEFRTVRVNITKTGKDARDDANAFCRAVIAEEKRLVGIIEPEENRIKKLRDDYEAEQERIKAEQERIERERVAAIAKRIAEFATGYNHLMPSDAIQARIAELDAIEVGDSFAEFKDQAAASLAQAKQAAAAALDAAIEREKAEAEAEAKRKAEEEAQRIEAERLEKQRQEQGRQAAELRKQQEEIERQQREEQARIEAERQEQERKAAAERAELERQRQELAEQQRQAEQAKLIEQELKAERERQEVERKAEQERQEKIRAGQARLAAMTLQERVQVWADKHGIEQPAVTELLDIIEQHIGASA
;
A
#
# COMPACT_ATOMS: atom_id res chain seq x y z
N MET A 1 -57.75 -65.73 -49.96
CA MET A 1 -58.16 -67.00 -50.59
C MET A 1 -57.25 -68.10 -50.06
N SER A 2 -57.73 -68.89 -49.11
CA SER A 2 -57.13 -70.18 -48.81
C SER A 2 -58.25 -71.09 -48.32
N ASN A 3 -58.47 -72.16 -49.07
CA ASN A 3 -59.48 -73.17 -48.84
C ASN A 3 -59.27 -73.78 -47.46
N ILE A 4 -60.18 -73.47 -46.53
CA ILE A 4 -60.45 -74.36 -45.40
C ILE A 4 -61.06 -75.59 -46.05
N VAL A 5 -60.24 -76.63 -46.22
CA VAL A 5 -60.75 -77.96 -46.50
C VAL A 5 -61.58 -78.32 -45.28
N GLU A 6 -62.91 -78.27 -45.44
CA GLU A 6 -63.86 -78.90 -44.54
C GLU A 6 -63.45 -80.38 -44.44
N PHE A 7 -62.68 -80.70 -43.42
CA PHE A 7 -62.49 -82.08 -43.00
C PHE A 7 -63.79 -82.45 -42.29
N GLU A 8 -64.80 -82.90 -43.04
CA GLU A 8 -65.94 -83.61 -42.50
C GLU A 8 -65.44 -84.90 -41.84
N MET A 9 -64.89 -84.77 -40.63
CA MET A 9 -64.82 -85.84 -39.66
C MET A 9 -66.27 -86.22 -39.39
N SER A 10 -66.78 -87.28 -40.01
CA SER A 10 -68.07 -87.85 -39.62
C SER A 10 -67.92 -88.36 -38.17
N GLU A 11 -68.23 -87.48 -37.22
CA GLU A 11 -67.99 -87.69 -35.79
C GLU A 11 -69.04 -88.65 -35.23
N LEU A 12 -68.76 -89.95 -35.36
CA LEU A 12 -69.12 -90.83 -34.26
C LEU A 12 -68.30 -90.34 -33.06
N ALA A 13 -68.99 -89.84 -32.03
CA ALA A 13 -68.40 -89.55 -30.72
C ALA A 13 -67.47 -90.72 -30.33
N VAL A 14 -66.37 -90.46 -29.60
CA VAL A 14 -65.35 -91.49 -29.27
C VAL A 14 -66.00 -92.78 -28.72
N VAL A 15 -67.07 -92.63 -27.96
CA VAL A 15 -67.90 -93.72 -27.42
C VAL A 15 -68.61 -94.52 -28.53
N GLU A 16 -69.16 -93.86 -29.54
CA GLU A 16 -69.83 -94.51 -30.68
C GLU A 16 -68.84 -95.22 -31.61
N ARG A 17 -67.62 -94.70 -31.76
CA ARG A 17 -66.53 -95.42 -32.45
C ARG A 17 -66.14 -96.69 -31.70
N ALA A 18 -66.04 -96.63 -30.38
CA ALA A 18 -65.76 -97.80 -29.56
C ALA A 18 -66.88 -98.86 -29.66
N LYS A 19 -68.15 -98.43 -29.61
CA LYS A 19 -69.30 -99.34 -29.83
C LYS A 19 -69.26 -99.99 -31.20
N LYS A 20 -69.01 -99.23 -32.27
CA LYS A 20 -68.92 -99.76 -33.64
C LYS A 20 -67.77 -100.76 -33.80
N ALA A 21 -66.62 -100.50 -33.18
CA ALA A 21 -65.47 -101.40 -33.22
C ALA A 21 -65.76 -102.75 -32.52
N LEU A 22 -66.54 -102.75 -31.44
CA LEU A 22 -66.90 -103.96 -30.69
C LEU A 22 -68.18 -104.64 -31.19
N ALA A 23 -69.02 -103.94 -31.97
CA ALA A 23 -70.30 -104.46 -32.47
C ALA A 23 -70.24 -105.83 -33.16
N PRO A 24 -69.17 -106.22 -33.89
CA PRO A 24 -69.08 -107.55 -34.50
C PRO A 24 -69.02 -108.70 -33.49
N VAL A 25 -68.58 -108.46 -32.25
CA VAL A 25 -68.35 -109.49 -31.22
C VAL A 25 -69.09 -109.24 -29.90
N ALA A 26 -69.67 -108.06 -29.71
CA ALA A 26 -70.31 -107.62 -28.47
C ALA A 26 -71.70 -107.04 -28.71
N ASN A 27 -72.61 -107.86 -29.25
CA ASN A 27 -74.03 -107.50 -29.29
C ASN A 27 -74.66 -107.78 -27.93
N GLU A 28 -75.01 -106.71 -27.21
CA GLU A 28 -75.53 -106.77 -25.84
C GLU A 28 -76.69 -107.77 -25.68
N GLN A 29 -77.68 -107.74 -26.58
CA GLN A 29 -78.83 -108.64 -26.52
C GLN A 29 -78.42 -110.12 -26.69
N LYS A 30 -77.51 -110.42 -27.63
CA LYS A 30 -77.00 -111.79 -27.83
C LYS A 30 -76.17 -112.27 -26.64
N LEU A 31 -75.43 -111.37 -25.98
CA LEU A 31 -74.67 -111.70 -24.79
C LEU A 31 -75.58 -112.00 -23.60
N ILE A 32 -76.67 -111.24 -23.44
CA ILE A 32 -77.70 -111.47 -22.43
C ILE A 32 -78.39 -112.82 -22.67
N GLU A 33 -78.77 -113.12 -23.92
CA GLU A 33 -79.37 -114.42 -24.30
C GLU A 33 -78.41 -115.58 -24.02
N LEU A 34 -77.14 -115.45 -24.39
CA LEU A 34 -76.13 -116.47 -24.13
C LEU A 34 -75.93 -116.70 -22.63
N ALA A 35 -75.93 -115.64 -21.81
CA ALA A 35 -75.87 -115.75 -20.36
C ALA A 35 -77.11 -116.44 -19.76
N GLY A 36 -78.28 -116.19 -20.35
CA GLY A 36 -79.56 -116.83 -19.97
C GLY A 36 -79.68 -118.30 -20.37
N LYS A 37 -78.97 -118.75 -21.41
CA LYS A 37 -79.08 -120.10 -21.99
C LYS A 37 -78.84 -121.26 -20.99
N TYR A 38 -78.08 -121.02 -19.93
CA TYR A 38 -77.65 -122.04 -18.98
C TYR A 38 -78.14 -121.79 -17.54
N THR A 39 -79.16 -120.96 -17.33
CA THR A 39 -79.65 -120.58 -15.99
C THR A 39 -80.28 -121.73 -15.21
N ASP A 40 -80.82 -122.73 -15.91
CA ASP A 40 -81.46 -123.90 -15.29
C ASP A 40 -80.45 -124.89 -14.71
N LEU A 41 -79.17 -124.77 -15.07
CA LEU A 41 -78.07 -125.56 -14.54
C LEU A 41 -77.59 -125.00 -13.19
N VAL A 42 -78.33 -125.31 -12.13
CA VAL A 42 -78.05 -124.81 -10.76
C VAL A 42 -77.05 -125.69 -10.00
N GLU A 43 -77.02 -127.00 -10.28
CA GLU A 43 -76.10 -127.98 -9.67
C GLU A 43 -75.77 -129.12 -10.65
N ILE A 44 -74.60 -129.74 -10.53
CA ILE A 44 -74.17 -130.85 -11.41
C ILE A 44 -74.50 -132.18 -10.72
N LYS A 45 -75.53 -132.89 -11.19
CA LYS A 45 -75.96 -134.17 -10.61
C LYS A 45 -75.42 -135.37 -11.36
N ASP A 46 -75.16 -135.22 -12.66
CA ASP A 46 -74.75 -136.33 -13.52
C ASP A 46 -73.71 -135.95 -14.59
N LYS A 47 -73.38 -136.91 -15.47
CA LYS A 47 -72.42 -136.71 -16.56
C LYS A 47 -72.95 -135.76 -17.65
N ALA A 48 -74.26 -135.67 -17.83
CA ALA A 48 -74.86 -134.76 -18.81
C ALA A 48 -74.75 -133.30 -18.32
N ASP A 49 -75.05 -133.05 -17.05
CA ASP A 49 -74.88 -131.75 -16.40
C ASP A 49 -73.43 -131.27 -16.47
N LEU A 50 -72.46 -132.16 -16.21
CA LEU A 50 -71.03 -131.83 -16.31
C LEU A 50 -70.62 -131.49 -17.76
N SER A 51 -71.17 -132.19 -18.74
CA SER A 51 -70.93 -131.90 -20.16
C SER A 51 -71.51 -130.54 -20.55
N MET A 52 -72.72 -130.22 -20.08
CA MET A 52 -73.35 -128.91 -20.29
C MET A 52 -72.57 -127.77 -19.65
N ALA A 53 -72.10 -127.95 -18.40
CA ALA A 53 -71.24 -126.97 -17.71
C ALA A 53 -69.93 -126.69 -18.47
N LYS A 54 -69.27 -127.75 -18.98
CA LYS A 54 -68.03 -127.62 -19.77
C LYS A 54 -68.29 -126.93 -21.10
N GLY A 55 -69.40 -127.26 -21.77
CA GLY A 55 -69.83 -126.58 -23.00
C GLY A 55 -70.07 -125.08 -22.77
N ALA A 56 -70.87 -124.75 -21.75
CA ALA A 56 -71.16 -123.37 -21.36
C ALA A 56 -69.88 -122.58 -21.02
N GLN A 57 -69.00 -123.16 -20.21
CA GLN A 57 -67.71 -122.54 -19.87
C GLN A 57 -66.86 -122.25 -21.11
N SER A 58 -66.79 -123.19 -22.05
CA SER A 58 -66.05 -123.02 -23.30
C SER A 58 -66.67 -121.92 -24.18
N GLU A 59 -68.00 -121.89 -24.30
CA GLU A 59 -68.73 -120.88 -25.08
C GLU A 59 -68.54 -119.47 -24.49
N PHE A 60 -68.74 -119.29 -23.18
CA PHE A 60 -68.49 -118.02 -22.49
C PHE A 60 -67.04 -117.58 -22.60
N ARG A 61 -66.08 -118.49 -22.41
CA ARG A 61 -64.65 -118.19 -22.53
C ARG A 61 -64.32 -117.71 -23.94
N THR A 62 -64.85 -118.36 -24.96
CA THR A 62 -64.60 -118.02 -26.36
C THR A 62 -65.10 -116.61 -26.67
N VAL A 63 -66.34 -116.29 -26.28
CA VAL A 63 -66.92 -114.96 -26.47
C VAL A 63 -66.11 -113.89 -25.73
N ARG A 64 -65.76 -114.11 -24.46
CA ARG A 64 -64.94 -113.17 -23.67
C ARG A 64 -63.58 -112.90 -24.32
N VAL A 65 -62.91 -113.94 -24.80
CA VAL A 65 -61.61 -113.83 -25.48
C VAL A 65 -61.76 -113.02 -26.76
N ASN A 66 -62.81 -113.26 -27.55
CA ASN A 66 -63.06 -112.52 -28.80
C ASN A 66 -63.33 -111.03 -28.55
N ILE A 67 -64.11 -110.69 -27.51
CA ILE A 67 -64.35 -109.29 -27.11
C ILE A 67 -63.04 -108.62 -26.69
N THR A 68 -62.25 -109.28 -25.84
CA THR A 68 -60.98 -108.73 -25.33
C THR A 68 -59.97 -108.55 -26.46
N LYS A 69 -59.89 -109.52 -27.38
CA LYS A 69 -59.02 -109.44 -28.55
C LYS A 69 -59.42 -108.28 -29.46
N THR A 70 -60.70 -108.19 -29.82
CA THR A 70 -61.22 -107.11 -30.68
C THR A 70 -61.01 -105.73 -30.04
N GLY A 71 -61.24 -105.61 -28.73
CA GLY A 71 -60.98 -104.36 -28.00
C GLY A 71 -59.48 -104.02 -27.85
N LYS A 72 -58.59 -105.01 -27.88
CA LYS A 72 -57.14 -104.77 -27.98
C LYS A 72 -56.77 -104.31 -29.38
N ASP A 73 -57.20 -105.03 -30.41
CA ASP A 73 -56.90 -104.73 -31.82
C ASP A 73 -57.39 -103.31 -32.19
N ALA A 74 -58.59 -102.91 -31.77
CA ALA A 74 -59.12 -101.57 -31.99
C ALA A 74 -58.31 -100.45 -31.30
N ARG A 75 -57.77 -100.71 -30.10
CA ARG A 75 -56.89 -99.75 -29.40
C ARG A 75 -55.51 -99.67 -30.04
N ASP A 76 -54.97 -100.81 -30.46
CA ASP A 76 -53.67 -100.88 -31.12
C ASP A 76 -53.70 -100.13 -32.46
N ASP A 77 -54.78 -100.27 -33.24
CA ASP A 77 -55.04 -99.52 -34.47
C ASP A 77 -55.18 -98.01 -34.22
N ALA A 78 -56.01 -97.60 -33.25
CA ALA A 78 -56.16 -96.19 -32.90
C ALA A 78 -54.83 -95.54 -32.46
N ASN A 79 -54.03 -96.26 -31.67
CA ASN A 79 -52.70 -95.81 -31.27
C ASN A 79 -51.73 -95.73 -32.45
N ALA A 80 -51.82 -96.66 -33.42
CA ALA A 80 -51.03 -96.63 -34.64
C ALA A 80 -51.38 -95.42 -35.51
N PHE A 81 -52.68 -95.11 -35.65
CA PHE A 81 -53.16 -93.92 -36.34
C PHE A 81 -52.64 -92.63 -35.70
N CYS A 82 -52.77 -92.47 -34.38
CA CYS A 82 -52.25 -91.28 -33.69
C CYS A 82 -50.74 -91.10 -33.91
N ARG A 83 -49.96 -92.18 -33.85
CA ARG A 83 -48.51 -92.12 -34.15
C ARG A 83 -48.23 -91.71 -35.58
N ALA A 84 -49.01 -92.21 -36.54
CA ALA A 84 -48.88 -91.84 -37.96
C ALA A 84 -49.20 -90.36 -38.19
N VAL A 85 -50.25 -89.83 -37.55
CA VAL A 85 -50.60 -88.40 -37.62
C VAL A 85 -49.47 -87.54 -37.06
N ILE A 86 -48.93 -87.88 -35.88
CA ILE A 86 -47.80 -87.13 -35.27
C ILE A 86 -46.55 -87.18 -36.16
N ALA A 87 -46.27 -88.32 -36.80
CA ALA A 87 -45.14 -88.46 -37.71
C ALA A 87 -45.32 -87.59 -38.97
N GLU A 88 -46.53 -87.55 -39.52
CA GLU A 88 -46.85 -86.73 -40.69
C GLU A 88 -46.83 -85.24 -40.36
N GLU A 89 -47.37 -84.83 -39.21
CA GLU A 89 -47.25 -83.46 -38.69
C GLU A 89 -45.79 -83.03 -38.63
N LYS A 90 -44.93 -83.84 -37.99
CA LYS A 90 -43.49 -83.56 -37.90
C LYS A 90 -42.83 -83.46 -39.28
N ARG A 91 -43.24 -84.29 -40.24
CA ARG A 91 -42.74 -84.24 -41.62
C ARG A 91 -43.14 -82.94 -42.30
N LEU A 92 -44.41 -82.53 -42.18
CA LEU A 92 -44.94 -81.31 -42.77
C LEU A 92 -44.32 -80.05 -42.14
N VAL A 93 -44.20 -80.01 -40.81
CA VAL A 93 -43.50 -78.94 -40.09
C VAL A 93 -42.04 -78.88 -40.50
N GLY A 94 -41.35 -80.02 -40.56
CA GLY A 94 -39.95 -80.10 -40.98
C GLY A 94 -39.69 -79.65 -42.42
N ILE A 95 -40.72 -79.62 -43.29
CA ILE A 95 -40.61 -79.04 -44.64
C ILE A 95 -40.70 -77.51 -44.58
N ILE A 96 -41.63 -76.95 -43.81
CA ILE A 96 -41.93 -75.52 -43.85
C ILE A 96 -41.09 -74.68 -42.89
N GLU A 97 -40.74 -75.23 -41.71
CA GLU A 97 -40.02 -74.51 -40.67
C GLU A 97 -38.63 -74.01 -41.10
N PRO A 98 -37.78 -74.78 -41.82
CA PRO A 98 -36.50 -74.26 -42.31
C PRO A 98 -36.67 -73.08 -43.28
N GLU A 99 -37.70 -73.12 -44.12
CA GLU A 99 -37.98 -72.06 -45.09
C GLU A 99 -38.55 -70.82 -44.41
N GLU A 100 -39.46 -70.98 -43.45
CA GLU A 100 -39.94 -69.87 -42.61
C GLU A 100 -38.77 -69.18 -41.89
N ASN A 101 -37.88 -69.95 -41.28
CA ASN A 101 -36.68 -69.41 -40.62
C ASN A 101 -35.74 -68.70 -41.60
N ARG A 102 -35.57 -69.23 -42.82
CA ARG A 102 -34.77 -68.58 -43.88
C ARG A 102 -35.37 -67.24 -44.29
N ILE A 103 -36.69 -67.19 -44.52
CA ILE A 103 -37.40 -65.96 -44.90
C ILE A 103 -37.38 -64.93 -43.77
N LYS A 104 -37.60 -65.36 -42.53
CA LYS A 104 -37.48 -64.50 -41.35
C LYS A 104 -36.09 -63.86 -41.27
N LYS A 105 -35.03 -64.65 -41.42
CA LYS A 105 -33.66 -64.15 -41.42
C LYS A 105 -33.43 -63.11 -42.54
N LEU A 106 -33.89 -63.40 -43.77
CA LEU A 106 -33.75 -62.46 -44.88
C LEU A 106 -34.47 -61.12 -44.63
N ARG A 107 -35.66 -61.17 -44.03
CA ARG A 107 -36.40 -59.95 -43.65
C ARG A 107 -35.62 -59.17 -42.59
N ASP A 108 -35.20 -59.83 -41.52
CA ASP A 108 -34.51 -59.20 -40.39
C ASP A 108 -33.17 -58.57 -40.87
N ASP A 109 -32.42 -59.26 -41.75
CA ASP A 109 -31.19 -58.74 -42.35
C ASP A 109 -31.47 -57.49 -43.23
N TYR A 110 -32.56 -57.48 -44.00
CA TYR A 110 -32.96 -56.33 -44.82
C TYR A 110 -33.39 -55.13 -43.96
N GLU A 111 -34.22 -55.36 -42.94
CA GLU A 111 -34.67 -54.31 -42.02
C GLU A 111 -33.48 -53.65 -41.31
N ALA A 112 -32.52 -54.46 -40.85
CA ALA A 112 -31.30 -53.95 -40.22
C ALA A 112 -30.45 -53.09 -41.18
N GLU A 113 -30.31 -53.49 -42.45
CA GLU A 113 -29.57 -52.70 -43.43
C GLU A 113 -30.30 -51.40 -43.81
N GLN A 114 -31.63 -51.42 -43.92
CA GLN A 114 -32.42 -50.20 -44.14
C GLN A 114 -32.28 -49.22 -42.97
N GLU A 115 -32.30 -49.72 -41.74
CA GLU A 115 -32.06 -48.90 -40.55
C GLU A 115 -30.65 -48.27 -40.57
N ARG A 116 -29.63 -49.06 -40.93
CA ARG A 116 -28.25 -48.54 -41.09
C ARG A 116 -28.13 -47.47 -42.16
N ILE A 117 -28.74 -47.68 -43.33
CA ILE A 117 -28.75 -46.71 -44.43
C ILE A 117 -29.42 -45.41 -43.97
N LYS A 118 -30.58 -45.51 -43.32
CA LYS A 118 -31.31 -44.35 -42.79
C LYS A 118 -30.49 -43.59 -41.75
N ALA A 119 -29.90 -44.30 -40.79
CA ALA A 119 -29.07 -43.70 -39.73
C ALA A 119 -27.83 -43.00 -40.32
N GLU A 120 -27.22 -43.58 -41.35
CA GLU A 120 -26.08 -42.98 -42.04
C GLU A 120 -26.49 -41.74 -42.86
N GLN A 121 -27.62 -41.78 -43.56
CA GLN A 121 -28.17 -40.61 -44.25
C GLN A 121 -28.48 -39.48 -43.27
N GLU A 122 -29.09 -39.77 -42.13
CA GLU A 122 -29.34 -38.80 -41.06
C GLU A 122 -28.03 -38.26 -40.45
N ARG A 123 -26.97 -39.08 -40.36
CA ARG A 123 -25.65 -38.63 -39.91
C ARG A 123 -25.01 -37.68 -40.92
N ILE A 124 -24.96 -38.07 -42.20
CA ILE A 124 -24.42 -37.25 -43.29
C ILE A 124 -25.17 -35.91 -43.37
N GLU A 125 -26.50 -35.94 -43.26
CA GLU A 125 -27.31 -34.73 -43.31
C GLU A 125 -27.09 -33.84 -42.08
N ARG A 126 -27.02 -34.40 -40.88
CA ARG A 126 -26.65 -33.65 -39.67
C ARG A 126 -25.26 -33.04 -39.77
N GLU A 127 -24.28 -33.77 -40.28
CA GLU A 127 -22.91 -33.28 -40.49
C GLU A 127 -22.89 -32.15 -41.53
N ARG A 128 -23.64 -32.28 -42.63
CA ARG A 128 -23.80 -31.23 -43.64
C ARG A 128 -24.39 -29.95 -43.03
N VAL A 129 -25.52 -30.07 -42.32
CA VAL A 129 -26.19 -28.94 -41.68
C VAL A 129 -25.27 -28.30 -40.63
N ALA A 130 -24.59 -29.09 -39.80
CA ALA A 130 -23.66 -28.59 -38.80
C ALA A 130 -22.46 -27.86 -39.42
N ALA A 131 -21.92 -28.36 -40.53
CA ALA A 131 -20.82 -27.71 -41.24
C ALA A 131 -21.25 -26.36 -41.83
N ILE A 132 -22.45 -26.28 -42.41
CA ILE A 132 -23.00 -25.01 -42.91
C ILE A 132 -23.24 -24.04 -41.75
N ALA A 133 -23.88 -24.49 -40.67
CA ALA A 133 -24.14 -23.68 -39.49
C ALA A 133 -22.85 -23.13 -38.87
N LYS A 134 -21.78 -23.95 -38.80
CA LYS A 134 -20.46 -23.53 -38.32
C LYS A 134 -19.88 -22.41 -39.19
N ARG A 135 -19.90 -22.56 -40.52
CA ARG A 135 -19.41 -21.53 -41.45
C ARG A 135 -20.17 -20.21 -41.29
N ILE A 136 -21.49 -20.27 -41.08
CA ILE A 136 -22.30 -19.07 -40.81
C ILE A 136 -21.89 -18.42 -39.48
N ALA A 137 -21.69 -19.21 -38.42
CA ALA A 137 -21.26 -18.71 -37.12
C ALA A 137 -19.87 -18.06 -37.16
N GLU A 138 -18.96 -18.56 -38.01
CA GLU A 138 -17.60 -18.03 -38.18
C GLU A 138 -17.60 -16.57 -38.68
N PHE A 139 -18.65 -16.10 -39.37
CA PHE A 139 -18.76 -14.68 -39.78
C PHE A 139 -18.69 -13.73 -38.59
N ALA A 140 -19.34 -14.09 -37.47
CA ALA A 140 -19.37 -13.27 -36.26
C ALA A 140 -18.08 -13.35 -35.43
N THR A 141 -17.14 -14.20 -35.81
CA THR A 141 -15.86 -14.40 -35.13
C THR A 141 -14.72 -13.75 -35.91
N GLY A 142 -13.56 -13.59 -35.28
CA GLY A 142 -12.35 -13.07 -35.95
C GLY A 142 -12.07 -11.59 -35.74
N TYR A 143 -12.86 -10.90 -34.92
CA TYR A 143 -12.48 -9.59 -34.38
C TYR A 143 -12.92 -9.47 -32.91
N ASN A 144 -12.20 -8.65 -32.15
CA ASN A 144 -12.57 -8.26 -30.80
C ASN A 144 -12.28 -6.76 -30.59
N HIS A 145 -12.90 -6.17 -29.58
CA HIS A 145 -12.82 -4.74 -29.29
C HIS A 145 -11.41 -4.23 -28.89
N LEU A 146 -10.46 -5.13 -28.63
CA LEU A 146 -9.07 -4.79 -28.29
C LEU A 146 -8.13 -4.85 -29.49
N MET A 147 -8.59 -5.32 -30.65
CA MET A 147 -7.74 -5.36 -31.85
C MET A 147 -7.43 -3.94 -32.36
N PRO A 148 -6.28 -3.76 -33.04
CA PRO A 148 -5.98 -2.54 -33.75
C PRO A 148 -6.85 -2.38 -35.02
N SER A 149 -6.97 -1.15 -35.49
CA SER A 149 -7.84 -0.76 -36.61
C SER A 149 -7.46 -1.46 -37.92
N ASP A 150 -6.17 -1.68 -38.17
CA ASP A 150 -5.65 -2.39 -39.34
C ASP A 150 -6.10 -3.86 -39.39
N ALA A 151 -6.06 -4.57 -38.26
CA ALA A 151 -6.51 -5.95 -38.14
C ALA A 151 -8.04 -6.07 -38.34
N ILE A 152 -8.81 -5.10 -37.84
CA ILE A 152 -10.27 -5.06 -38.05
C ILE A 152 -10.59 -4.77 -39.53
N GLN A 153 -9.86 -3.86 -40.18
CA GLN A 153 -10.01 -3.59 -41.61
C GLN A 153 -9.73 -4.83 -42.46
N ALA A 154 -8.67 -5.59 -42.14
CA ALA A 154 -8.39 -6.84 -42.83
C ALA A 154 -9.55 -7.83 -42.69
N ARG A 155 -10.14 -7.94 -41.49
CA ARG A 155 -11.31 -8.80 -41.26
C ARG A 155 -12.55 -8.33 -42.03
N ILE A 156 -12.79 -7.02 -42.14
CA ILE A 156 -13.88 -6.48 -42.97
C ILE A 156 -13.68 -6.87 -44.44
N ALA A 157 -12.46 -6.74 -44.96
CA ALA A 157 -12.14 -7.13 -46.33
C ALA A 157 -12.37 -8.64 -46.57
N GLU A 158 -12.02 -9.50 -45.60
CA GLU A 158 -12.35 -10.92 -45.66
C GLU A 158 -13.86 -11.16 -45.71
N LEU A 159 -14.64 -10.48 -44.86
CA LEU A 159 -16.10 -10.58 -44.85
C LEU A 159 -16.72 -10.06 -46.17
N ASP A 160 -16.13 -9.04 -46.78
CA ASP A 160 -16.56 -8.49 -48.06
C ASP A 160 -16.33 -9.44 -49.23
N ALA A 161 -15.27 -10.26 -49.16
CA ALA A 161 -14.98 -11.27 -50.16
C ALA A 161 -15.89 -12.53 -50.07
N ILE A 162 -16.68 -12.68 -49.00
CA ILE A 162 -17.56 -13.85 -48.83
C ILE A 162 -18.80 -13.70 -49.72
N GLU A 163 -18.92 -14.61 -50.68
CA GLU A 163 -20.11 -14.76 -51.51
C GLU A 163 -21.08 -15.79 -50.92
N VAL A 164 -22.30 -15.35 -50.60
CA VAL A 164 -23.38 -16.25 -50.15
C VAL A 164 -24.06 -16.87 -51.38
N GLY A 165 -23.54 -18.03 -51.79
CA GLY A 165 -24.05 -18.79 -52.94
C GLY A 165 -24.59 -20.17 -52.58
N ASP A 166 -24.59 -21.09 -53.55
CA ASP A 166 -25.12 -22.45 -53.42
C ASP A 166 -24.45 -23.29 -52.33
N SER A 167 -23.24 -22.92 -51.90
CA SER A 167 -22.51 -23.62 -50.83
C SER A 167 -23.18 -23.54 -49.45
N PHE A 168 -24.20 -22.70 -49.26
CA PHE A 168 -25.02 -22.61 -48.05
C PHE A 168 -26.38 -23.29 -48.18
N ALA A 169 -26.70 -23.87 -49.35
CA ALA A 169 -27.91 -24.64 -49.61
C ALA A 169 -29.20 -23.91 -49.17
N GLU A 170 -29.99 -24.50 -48.27
CA GLU A 170 -31.22 -23.90 -47.74
C GLU A 170 -31.00 -22.76 -46.73
N PHE A 171 -29.76 -22.56 -46.26
CA PHE A 171 -29.42 -21.55 -45.26
C PHE A 171 -28.86 -20.26 -45.86
N LYS A 172 -29.06 -20.02 -47.16
CA LYS A 172 -28.59 -18.80 -47.85
C LYS A 172 -29.07 -17.51 -47.17
N ASP A 173 -30.36 -17.43 -46.84
CA ASP A 173 -30.92 -16.24 -46.22
C ASP A 173 -30.33 -16.00 -44.82
N GLN A 174 -30.17 -17.08 -44.04
CA GLN A 174 -29.51 -17.01 -42.74
C GLN A 174 -28.05 -16.58 -42.86
N ALA A 175 -27.31 -17.14 -43.83
CA ALA A 175 -25.92 -16.77 -44.09
C ALA A 175 -25.81 -15.29 -44.52
N ALA A 176 -26.67 -14.82 -45.40
CA ALA A 176 -26.70 -13.43 -45.83
C ALA A 176 -27.00 -12.47 -44.66
N ALA A 177 -27.97 -12.81 -43.81
CA ALA A 177 -28.31 -12.04 -42.62
C ALA A 177 -27.15 -12.00 -41.62
N SER A 178 -26.53 -13.14 -41.30
CA SER A 178 -25.39 -13.22 -40.39
C SER A 178 -24.15 -12.50 -40.95
N LEU A 179 -23.91 -12.58 -42.26
CA LEU A 179 -22.81 -11.85 -42.90
C LEU A 179 -23.03 -10.33 -42.82
N ALA A 180 -24.25 -9.86 -43.09
CA ALA A 180 -24.59 -8.44 -42.96
C ALA A 180 -24.41 -7.94 -41.51
N GLN A 181 -24.88 -8.72 -40.52
CA GLN A 181 -24.67 -8.40 -39.10
C GLN A 181 -23.18 -8.37 -38.73
N ALA A 182 -22.40 -9.35 -39.21
CA ALA A 182 -20.96 -9.41 -38.96
C ALA A 182 -20.23 -8.18 -39.53
N LYS A 183 -20.57 -7.77 -40.76
CA LYS A 183 -20.01 -6.55 -41.38
C LYS A 183 -20.36 -5.30 -40.59
N GLN A 184 -21.61 -5.15 -40.17
CA GLN A 184 -22.04 -4.01 -39.37
C GLN A 184 -21.31 -3.94 -38.02
N ALA A 185 -21.18 -5.07 -37.33
CA ALA A 185 -20.49 -5.13 -36.04
C ALA A 185 -18.97 -4.94 -36.19
N ALA A 186 -18.36 -5.43 -37.28
CA ALA A 186 -16.96 -5.17 -37.59
C ALA A 186 -16.70 -3.69 -37.91
N ALA A 187 -17.60 -3.04 -38.66
CA ALA A 187 -17.51 -1.60 -38.95
C ALA A 187 -17.59 -0.77 -37.66
N ALA A 188 -18.54 -1.08 -36.77
CA ALA A 188 -18.64 -0.41 -35.47
C ALA A 188 -17.38 -0.63 -34.60
N ALA A 189 -16.80 -1.83 -34.63
CA ALA A 189 -15.55 -2.12 -33.93
C ALA A 189 -14.36 -1.34 -34.53
N LEU A 190 -14.33 -1.16 -35.85
CA LEU A 190 -13.31 -0.36 -36.53
C LEU A 190 -13.37 1.10 -36.10
N ASP A 191 -14.56 1.70 -36.12
CA ASP A 191 -14.75 3.10 -35.69
C ASP A 191 -14.28 3.29 -34.24
N ALA A 192 -14.62 2.35 -33.35
CA ALA A 192 -14.17 2.38 -31.96
C ALA A 192 -12.64 2.22 -31.82
N ALA A 193 -12.02 1.37 -32.64
CA ALA A 193 -10.56 1.18 -32.63
C ALA A 193 -9.82 2.43 -33.13
N ILE A 194 -10.32 3.07 -34.20
CA ILE A 194 -9.76 4.32 -34.74
C ILE A 194 -9.82 5.42 -33.68
N GLU A 195 -10.95 5.59 -33.01
CA GLU A 195 -11.08 6.61 -31.95
C GLU A 195 -10.18 6.32 -30.75
N ARG A 196 -10.01 5.05 -30.36
CA ARG A 196 -9.07 4.67 -29.30
C ARG A 196 -7.63 4.99 -29.69
N GLU A 197 -7.19 4.58 -30.87
CA GLU A 197 -5.83 4.83 -31.36
C GLU A 197 -5.54 6.32 -31.47
N LYS A 198 -6.51 7.11 -31.94
CA LYS A 198 -6.40 8.56 -31.98
C LYS A 198 -6.28 9.16 -30.58
N ALA A 199 -7.10 8.73 -29.63
CA ALA A 199 -7.03 9.19 -28.25
C ALA A 199 -5.68 8.82 -27.58
N GLU A 200 -5.15 7.63 -27.85
CA GLU A 200 -3.84 7.20 -27.40
C GLU A 200 -2.71 8.06 -28.00
N ALA A 201 -2.77 8.33 -29.30
CA ALA A 201 -1.80 9.19 -29.99
C ALA A 201 -1.84 10.64 -29.46
N GLU A 202 -3.02 11.21 -29.24
CA GLU A 202 -3.19 12.53 -28.64
C GLU A 202 -2.67 12.58 -27.19
N ALA A 203 -2.94 11.55 -26.39
CA ALA A 203 -2.43 11.46 -25.03
C ALA A 203 -0.90 11.33 -24.99
N GLU A 204 -0.30 10.55 -25.89
CA GLU A 204 1.15 10.43 -26.01
C GLU A 204 1.79 11.76 -26.47
N ALA A 205 1.21 12.44 -27.45
CA ALA A 205 1.66 13.75 -27.89
C ALA A 205 1.60 14.79 -26.76
N LYS A 206 0.51 14.79 -25.97
CA LYS A 206 0.37 15.66 -24.82
C LYS A 206 1.42 15.37 -23.75
N ARG A 207 1.67 14.10 -23.43
CA ARG A 207 2.72 13.70 -22.47
C ARG A 207 4.10 14.16 -22.94
N LYS A 208 4.44 13.98 -24.21
CA LYS A 208 5.72 14.46 -24.76
C LYS A 208 5.85 15.98 -24.69
N ALA A 209 4.78 16.72 -24.99
CA ALA A 209 4.77 18.18 -24.88
C ALA A 209 4.90 18.67 -23.43
N GLU A 210 4.24 17.99 -22.47
CA GLU A 210 4.38 18.27 -21.04
C GLU A 210 5.79 17.98 -20.53
N GLU A 211 6.38 16.84 -20.92
CA GLU A 211 7.77 16.48 -20.58
C GLU A 211 8.78 17.48 -21.17
N GLU A 212 8.58 17.94 -22.41
CA GLU A 212 9.42 18.96 -23.03
C GLU A 212 9.27 20.34 -22.34
N ALA A 213 8.05 20.76 -22.02
CA ALA A 213 7.79 21.99 -21.29
C ALA A 213 8.46 21.99 -19.91
N GLN A 214 8.37 20.86 -19.18
CA GLN A 214 9.04 20.69 -17.89
C GLN A 214 10.56 20.77 -18.02
N ARG A 215 11.15 20.19 -19.08
CA ARG A 215 12.59 20.31 -19.34
C ARG A 215 13.01 21.75 -19.62
N ILE A 216 12.25 22.48 -20.42
CA ILE A 216 12.52 23.89 -20.72
C ILE A 216 12.41 24.75 -19.46
N GLU A 217 11.38 24.52 -18.63
CA GLU A 217 11.21 25.25 -17.37
C GLU A 217 12.33 24.94 -16.37
N ALA A 218 12.72 23.68 -16.23
CA ALA A 218 13.84 23.27 -15.39
C ALA A 218 15.15 23.95 -15.83
N GLU A 219 15.44 23.98 -17.13
CA GLU A 219 16.61 24.66 -17.68
C GLU A 219 16.56 26.18 -17.42
N ARG A 220 15.39 26.82 -17.56
CA ARG A 220 15.22 28.25 -17.24
C ARG A 220 15.45 28.53 -15.76
N LEU A 221 14.90 27.70 -14.88
CA LEU A 221 15.08 27.85 -13.44
C LEU A 221 16.54 27.67 -13.02
N GLU A 222 17.24 26.72 -13.64
CA GLU A 222 18.67 26.51 -13.38
C GLU A 222 19.52 27.68 -13.88
N LYS A 223 19.26 28.21 -15.08
CA LYS A 223 19.91 29.44 -15.56
C LYS A 223 19.62 30.62 -14.63
N GLN A 224 18.37 30.78 -14.17
CA GLN A 224 18.01 31.85 -13.24
C GLN A 224 18.77 31.71 -11.90
N ARG A 225 18.90 30.50 -11.36
CA ARG A 225 19.69 30.24 -10.15
C ARG A 225 21.17 30.53 -10.34
N GLN A 226 21.73 30.18 -11.51
CA GLN A 226 23.12 30.51 -11.84
C GLN A 226 23.33 32.02 -11.93
N GLU A 227 22.42 32.74 -12.60
CA GLU A 227 22.45 34.21 -12.71
C GLU A 227 22.35 34.87 -11.32
N GLN A 228 21.39 34.45 -10.50
CA GLN A 228 21.23 34.94 -9.12
C GLN A 228 22.46 34.62 -8.27
N GLY A 229 23.05 33.44 -8.42
CA GLY A 229 24.29 33.07 -7.75
C GLY A 229 25.46 33.96 -8.15
N ARG A 230 25.58 34.31 -9.43
CA ARG A 230 26.60 35.26 -9.93
C ARG A 230 26.36 36.66 -9.37
N GLN A 231 25.14 37.17 -9.44
CA GLN A 231 24.78 38.49 -8.91
C GLN A 231 25.03 38.58 -7.40
N ALA A 232 24.65 37.55 -6.64
CA ALA A 232 24.90 37.49 -5.20
C ALA A 232 26.39 37.42 -4.87
N ALA A 233 27.19 36.69 -5.65
CA ALA A 233 28.64 36.65 -5.48
C ALA A 233 29.30 38.00 -5.82
N GLU A 234 28.81 38.69 -6.84
CA GLU A 234 29.29 40.02 -7.23
C GLU A 234 28.93 41.09 -6.18
N LEU A 235 27.68 41.08 -5.68
CA LEU A 235 27.24 41.91 -4.55
C LEU A 235 28.08 41.66 -3.29
N ARG A 236 28.36 40.40 -2.96
CA ARG A 236 29.24 40.06 -1.82
C ARG A 236 30.64 40.63 -2.01
N LYS A 237 31.24 40.50 -3.19
CA LYS A 237 32.56 41.09 -3.49
C LYS A 237 32.54 42.61 -3.35
N GLN A 238 31.49 43.27 -3.85
CA GLN A 238 31.34 44.73 -3.70
C GLN A 238 31.18 45.12 -2.23
N GLN A 239 30.41 44.38 -1.44
CA GLN A 239 30.26 44.62 0.00
C GLN A 239 31.56 44.37 0.77
N GLU A 240 32.28 43.29 0.48
CA GLU A 240 33.60 43.01 1.07
C GLU A 240 34.62 44.12 0.73
N GLU A 241 34.60 44.64 -0.50
CA GLU A 241 35.44 45.76 -0.91
C GLU A 241 35.06 47.07 -0.21
N ILE A 242 33.76 47.38 -0.11
CA ILE A 242 33.27 48.56 0.63
C ILE A 242 33.62 48.44 2.11
N GLU A 243 33.41 47.27 2.73
CA GLU A 243 33.80 47.04 4.12
C GLU A 243 35.31 47.17 4.32
N ARG A 244 36.13 46.67 3.38
CA ARG A 244 37.58 46.83 3.43
C ARG A 244 37.96 48.31 3.38
N GLN A 245 37.40 49.06 2.43
CA GLN A 245 37.63 50.50 2.30
C GLN A 245 37.20 51.27 3.55
N GLN A 246 36.03 50.95 4.11
CA GLN A 246 35.56 51.55 5.36
C GLN A 246 36.47 51.21 6.55
N ARG A 247 36.97 49.98 6.66
CA ARG A 247 37.92 49.61 7.72
C ARG A 247 39.26 50.31 7.56
N GLU A 248 39.76 50.41 6.34
CA GLU A 248 41.00 51.13 6.02
C GLU A 248 40.86 52.63 6.34
N GLU A 249 39.73 53.24 5.97
CA GLU A 249 39.44 54.65 6.26
C GLU A 249 39.21 54.90 7.75
N GLN A 250 38.47 54.04 8.45
CA GLN A 250 38.32 54.11 9.91
C GLN A 250 39.65 53.94 10.63
N ALA A 251 40.50 53.00 10.20
CA ALA A 251 41.83 52.83 10.76
C ALA A 251 42.72 54.06 10.52
N ARG A 252 42.58 54.72 9.35
CA ARG A 252 43.29 55.96 9.04
C ARG A 252 42.81 57.13 9.92
N ILE A 253 41.50 57.30 10.07
CA ILE A 253 40.91 58.34 10.94
C ILE A 253 41.31 58.11 12.40
N GLU A 254 41.28 56.86 12.87
CA GLU A 254 41.68 56.52 14.24
C GLU A 254 43.18 56.73 14.47
N ALA A 255 44.03 56.35 13.50
CA ALA A 255 45.46 56.65 13.57
C ALA A 255 45.74 58.16 13.61
N GLU A 256 45.02 58.95 12.81
CA GLU A 256 45.13 60.42 12.80
C GLU A 256 44.64 61.02 14.13
N ARG A 257 43.54 60.52 14.70
CA ARG A 257 43.06 60.93 16.02
C ARG A 257 44.06 60.59 17.13
N GLN A 258 44.62 59.39 17.12
CA GLN A 258 45.62 58.98 18.11
C GLN A 258 46.90 59.81 17.98
N GLU A 259 47.31 60.18 16.77
CA GLU A 259 48.43 61.09 16.55
C GLU A 259 48.12 62.50 17.07
N GLN A 260 46.93 63.04 16.79
CA GLN A 260 46.48 64.33 17.30
C GLN A 260 46.33 64.34 18.83
N GLU A 261 45.80 63.28 19.43
CA GLU A 261 45.67 63.14 20.87
C GLU A 261 47.05 63.04 21.54
N ARG A 262 48.00 62.31 20.94
CA ARG A 262 49.39 62.29 21.40
C ARG A 262 50.05 63.66 21.33
N LYS A 263 49.83 64.42 20.26
CA LYS A 263 50.33 65.79 20.13
C LYS A 263 49.71 66.72 21.17
N ALA A 264 48.39 66.68 21.35
CA ALA A 264 47.68 67.48 22.33
C ALA A 264 48.04 67.10 23.78
N ALA A 265 48.25 65.82 24.07
CA ALA A 265 48.72 65.35 25.38
C ALA A 265 50.15 65.79 25.67
N ALA A 266 51.04 65.74 24.68
CA ALA A 266 52.41 66.26 24.80
C ALA A 266 52.41 67.78 25.05
N GLU A 267 51.61 68.54 24.29
CA GLU A 267 51.49 69.99 24.45
C GLU A 267 50.89 70.37 25.82
N ARG A 268 49.87 69.65 26.30
CA ARG A 268 49.31 69.84 27.65
C ARG A 268 50.32 69.53 28.75
N ALA A 269 51.09 68.46 28.62
CA ALA A 269 52.13 68.10 29.58
C ALA A 269 53.25 69.15 29.62
N GLU A 270 53.60 69.74 28.47
CA GLU A 270 54.57 70.82 28.38
C GLU A 270 54.04 72.11 29.01
N LEU A 271 52.78 72.46 28.74
CA LEU A 271 52.11 73.63 29.34
C LEU A 271 51.95 73.48 30.86
N GLU A 272 51.70 72.26 31.34
CA GLU A 272 51.61 71.96 32.77
C GLU A 272 52.98 72.06 33.46
N ARG A 273 54.05 71.57 32.82
CA ARG A 273 55.43 71.77 33.30
C ARG A 273 55.78 73.25 33.40
N GLN A 274 55.47 74.04 32.37
CA GLN A 274 55.70 75.49 32.39
C GLN A 274 54.90 76.20 33.49
N ARG A 275 53.64 75.79 33.75
CA ARG A 275 52.84 76.31 34.86
C ARG A 275 53.41 75.93 36.22
N GLN A 276 53.90 74.71 36.39
CA GLN A 276 54.52 74.25 37.63
C GLN A 276 55.81 75.01 37.92
N GLU A 277 56.67 75.21 36.91
CA GLU A 277 57.89 76.03 37.03
C GLU A 277 57.56 77.48 37.39
N LEU A 278 56.55 78.08 36.75
CA LEU A 278 56.12 79.44 37.07
C LEU A 278 55.56 79.55 38.50
N ALA A 279 54.77 78.57 38.95
CA ALA A 279 54.25 78.52 40.31
C ALA A 279 55.34 78.29 41.36
N GLU A 280 56.39 77.55 41.02
CA GLU A 280 57.55 77.35 41.90
C GLU A 280 58.40 78.62 42.01
N GLN A 281 58.63 79.33 40.89
CA GLN A 281 59.27 80.65 40.90
C GLN A 281 58.48 81.68 41.69
N GLN A 282 57.14 81.68 41.59
CA GLN A 282 56.28 82.58 42.37
C GLN A 282 56.35 82.28 43.87
N ARG A 283 56.32 80.99 44.26
CA ARG A 283 56.49 80.59 45.68
C ARG A 283 57.86 80.98 46.23
N GLN A 284 58.93 80.83 45.45
CA GLN A 284 60.27 81.26 45.83
C GLN A 284 60.36 82.79 45.98
N ALA A 285 59.72 83.55 45.08
CA ALA A 285 59.67 85.01 45.16
C ALA A 285 58.84 85.51 46.36
N GLU A 286 57.74 84.84 46.70
CA GLU A 286 56.95 85.15 47.90
C GLU A 286 57.70 84.82 49.19
N GLN A 287 58.38 83.67 49.25
CA GLN A 287 59.23 83.33 50.40
C GLN A 287 60.38 84.33 50.57
N ALA A 288 61.03 84.77 49.50
CA ALA A 288 62.08 85.78 49.55
C ALA A 288 61.57 87.13 50.08
N LYS A 289 60.37 87.55 49.68
CA LYS A 289 59.73 88.78 50.20
C LYS A 289 59.37 88.66 51.68
N LEU A 290 58.91 87.50 52.14
CA LEU A 290 58.59 87.26 53.54
C LEU A 290 59.84 87.35 54.43
N ILE A 291 60.93 86.72 53.99
CA ILE A 291 62.23 86.75 54.68
C ILE A 291 62.80 88.18 54.72
N GLU A 292 62.67 88.95 53.64
CA GLU A 292 63.10 90.35 53.61
C GLU A 292 62.28 91.23 54.57
N GLN A 293 60.97 91.00 54.68
CA GLN A 293 60.10 91.71 55.62
C GLN A 293 60.41 91.37 57.09
N GLU A 294 60.70 90.10 57.40
CA GLU A 294 61.11 89.68 58.75
C GLU A 294 62.46 90.28 59.15
N LEU A 295 63.45 90.25 58.26
CA LEU A 295 64.78 90.87 58.50
C LEU A 295 64.69 92.39 58.70
N LYS A 296 63.76 93.07 58.01
CA LYS A 296 63.56 94.51 58.15
C LYS A 296 62.88 94.87 59.48
N ALA A 297 61.88 94.08 59.89
CA ALA A 297 61.21 94.24 61.18
C ALA A 297 62.15 93.94 62.37
N GLU A 298 63.07 92.99 62.23
CA GLU A 298 64.03 92.66 63.27
C GLU A 298 65.12 93.74 63.44
N ARG A 299 65.61 94.31 62.33
CA ARG A 299 66.56 95.44 62.36
C ARG A 299 65.96 96.69 63.03
N GLU A 300 64.69 96.98 62.78
CA GLU A 300 64.00 98.13 63.42
C GLU A 300 63.81 97.91 64.94
N ARG A 301 63.53 96.68 65.39
CA ARG A 301 63.44 96.38 66.83
C ARG A 301 64.78 96.52 67.55
N GLN A 302 65.86 96.03 66.93
CA GLN A 302 67.21 96.13 67.52
C GLN A 302 67.73 97.57 67.60
N GLU A 303 67.37 98.44 66.65
CA GLU A 303 67.74 99.86 66.70
C GLU A 303 67.03 100.64 67.81
N VAL A 304 65.76 100.34 68.07
CA VAL A 304 64.98 100.97 69.15
C VAL A 304 65.52 100.57 70.52
N GLU A 305 65.89 99.30 70.69
CA GLU A 305 66.43 98.78 71.95
C GLU A 305 67.83 99.34 72.26
N ARG A 306 68.72 99.42 71.25
CA ARG A 306 70.05 100.05 71.39
C ARG A 306 70.00 101.52 71.81
N LYS A 307 69.04 102.29 71.29
CA LYS A 307 68.89 103.72 71.64
C LYS A 307 68.39 103.93 73.07
N ALA A 308 67.48 103.08 73.55
CA ALA A 308 66.94 103.16 74.91
C ALA A 308 67.98 102.82 75.99
N GLU A 309 68.92 101.93 75.69
CA GLU A 309 69.98 101.52 76.63
C GLU A 309 71.09 102.58 76.76
N GLN A 310 71.44 103.26 75.66
CA GLN A 310 72.42 104.34 75.66
C GLN A 310 71.98 105.55 76.49
N GLU A 311 70.71 105.97 76.40
CA GLU A 311 70.17 107.08 77.19
C GLU A 311 70.14 106.79 78.71
N ARG A 312 69.92 105.53 79.11
CA ARG A 312 69.92 105.15 80.53
C ARG A 312 71.32 105.23 81.14
N GLN A 313 72.35 104.83 80.41
CA GLN A 313 73.73 104.89 80.91
C GLN A 313 74.26 106.32 81.01
N GLU A 314 73.89 107.21 80.08
CA GLU A 314 74.31 108.62 80.14
C GLU A 314 73.71 109.37 81.35
N LYS A 315 72.45 109.10 81.71
CA LYS A 315 71.81 109.72 82.88
C LYS A 315 72.45 109.33 84.21
N ILE A 316 72.92 108.08 84.35
CA ILE A 316 73.61 107.62 85.57
C ILE A 316 74.99 108.26 85.68
N ARG A 317 75.72 108.36 84.56
CA ARG A 317 77.06 108.99 84.51
C ARG A 317 77.02 110.48 84.83
N ALA A 318 76.01 111.20 84.33
CA ALA A 318 75.85 112.63 84.59
C ALA A 318 75.54 112.95 86.06
N GLY A 319 74.80 112.08 86.76
CA GLY A 319 74.49 112.26 88.19
C GLY A 319 75.71 112.09 89.10
N GLN A 320 76.59 111.13 88.80
CA GLN A 320 77.80 110.87 89.59
C GLN A 320 78.87 111.96 89.38
N ALA A 321 79.02 112.48 88.15
CA ALA A 321 79.95 113.56 87.86
C ALA A 321 79.58 114.87 88.59
N ARG A 322 78.29 115.12 88.81
CA ARG A 322 77.80 116.34 89.48
C ARG A 322 78.12 116.35 90.99
N LEU A 323 78.12 115.18 91.64
CA LEU A 323 78.50 115.05 93.05
C LEU A 323 80.03 115.14 93.26
N ALA A 324 80.82 114.78 92.25
CA ALA A 324 82.28 114.83 92.33
C ALA A 324 82.85 116.25 92.08
N ALA A 325 82.12 117.10 91.36
CA ALA A 325 82.54 118.45 91.00
C ALA A 325 82.21 119.53 92.04
N MET A 326 81.48 119.20 93.10
CA MET A 326 81.17 120.16 94.16
C MET A 326 82.34 120.31 95.13
N THR A 327 82.73 121.55 95.40
CA THR A 327 83.71 121.89 96.42
C THR A 327 83.19 121.50 97.80
N LEU A 328 84.08 121.32 98.78
CA LEU A 328 83.69 120.92 100.12
C LEU A 328 82.74 121.94 100.77
N GLN A 329 82.95 123.22 100.50
CA GLN A 329 82.09 124.31 100.90
C GLN A 329 80.68 124.18 100.29
N GLU A 330 80.58 123.85 99.00
CA GLU A 330 79.29 123.63 98.32
C GLU A 330 78.59 122.33 98.76
N ARG A 331 79.35 121.29 99.10
CA ARG A 331 78.81 120.03 99.64
C ARG A 331 78.25 120.21 101.04
N VAL A 332 78.95 120.98 101.88
CA VAL A 332 78.50 121.36 103.23
C VAL A 332 77.30 122.30 103.13
N GLN A 333 77.26 123.21 102.15
CA GLN A 333 76.11 124.08 101.90
C GLN A 333 74.87 123.31 101.42
N VAL A 334 75.00 122.38 100.46
CA VAL A 334 73.87 121.53 100.00
C VAL A 334 73.39 120.57 101.09
N TRP A 335 74.29 120.10 101.96
CA TRP A 335 73.91 119.33 103.14
C TRP A 335 73.20 120.19 104.19
N ALA A 336 73.66 121.42 104.43
CA ALA A 336 73.05 122.39 105.34
C ALA A 336 71.66 122.87 104.85
N ASP A 337 71.49 123.14 103.56
CA ASP A 337 70.21 123.53 102.95
C ASP A 337 69.19 122.37 102.98
N LYS A 338 69.65 121.12 102.82
CA LYS A 338 68.80 119.92 102.93
C LYS A 338 68.36 119.64 104.36
N HIS A 339 69.12 120.08 105.36
CA HIS A 339 68.87 119.84 106.78
C HIS A 339 68.45 121.10 107.57
N GLY A 340 68.30 122.25 106.92
CA GLY A 340 67.73 123.47 107.50
C GLY A 340 68.62 124.19 108.53
N ILE A 341 69.94 124.11 108.40
CA ILE A 341 70.90 124.63 109.38
C ILE A 341 71.23 126.10 109.08
N GLU A 342 71.04 126.99 110.06
CA GLU A 342 71.28 128.43 109.94
C GLU A 342 72.79 128.78 109.84
N GLN A 343 73.11 129.84 109.08
CA GLN A 343 74.47 130.27 108.70
C GLN A 343 75.55 130.29 109.80
N PRO A 344 75.29 130.69 111.07
CA PRO A 344 76.35 130.73 112.08
C PRO A 344 76.99 129.36 112.33
N ALA A 345 76.18 128.30 112.32
CA ALA A 345 76.63 126.93 112.59
C ALA A 345 77.30 126.28 111.37
N VAL A 346 76.90 126.66 110.15
CA VAL A 346 77.55 126.24 108.90
C VAL A 346 78.97 126.80 108.83
N THR A 347 79.17 128.03 109.32
CA THR A 347 80.48 128.69 109.39
C THR A 347 81.41 128.00 110.41
N GLU A 348 80.88 127.61 111.56
CA GLU A 348 81.64 126.88 112.61
C GLU A 348 82.06 125.47 112.15
N LEU A 349 81.20 124.79 111.38
CA LEU A 349 81.49 123.50 110.76
C LEU A 349 82.55 123.61 109.66
N LEU A 350 82.53 124.67 108.86
CA LEU A 350 83.59 124.94 107.89
C LEU A 350 84.92 125.20 108.60
N ASP A 351 84.95 125.94 109.71
CA ASP A 351 86.18 126.19 110.49
C ASP A 351 86.78 124.89 111.07
N ILE A 352 85.94 123.99 111.57
CA ILE A 352 86.39 122.69 112.09
C ILE A 352 86.90 121.81 110.95
N ILE A 353 86.20 121.81 109.81
CA ILE A 353 86.55 121.00 108.65
C ILE A 353 87.77 121.59 107.92
N GLU A 354 87.99 122.90 107.94
CA GLU A 354 89.24 123.55 107.50
C GLU A 354 90.39 123.25 108.48
N GLN A 355 90.15 123.23 109.80
CA GLN A 355 91.16 122.79 110.79
C GLN A 355 91.56 121.32 110.64
N HIS A 356 90.62 120.45 110.22
CA HIS A 356 90.90 119.02 110.03
C HIS A 356 91.42 118.65 108.63
N ILE A 357 91.19 119.49 107.61
CA ILE A 357 91.70 119.26 106.24
C ILE A 357 93.02 120.01 105.98
N GLY A 358 93.39 120.99 106.83
CA GLY A 358 94.72 121.63 106.85
C GLY A 358 95.89 120.76 107.36
N ALA A 359 95.66 119.49 107.72
CA ALA A 359 96.68 118.59 108.28
C ALA A 359 96.82 117.24 107.54
N SER A 360 96.20 117.09 106.38
CA SER A 360 96.43 115.95 105.50
C SER A 360 96.08 116.32 104.06
N ALA A 361 97.11 116.57 103.25
CA ALA A 361 97.05 116.20 101.84
C ALA A 361 96.92 114.67 101.72
#